data_AF-A0A847CZ70-F1
#
_entry.id   AF-A0A847CZ70-F1
#
_cell.length_a   1.000
_cell.length_b   1.000
_cell.length_c   1.000
_cell.angle_alpha   90.00
_cell.angle_beta   90.00
_cell.angle_gamma   90.00
#
_symmetry.space_group_name_H-M   'P 1'
#
loop_
_entity.id
_entity.type
_entity.pdbx_description
1 polymer ?
#
loop_
_entity_poly.entity_id
_entity_poly.type
_entity_poly.pdbx_seq_one_letter_code
_entity_poly.pdbx_strand_id
1 'polypeptide(L)'
;MKKEDIKKEIIKTVEVVRKNTPMAPSITNTVTINLVANAQLAVGGSAAMVYLPDEGELMAKAAKAMYINVGTLLPIYEETLPRVAKTLHKENKTWVVDPVAVGIGGLRNKLLYDFKEYKPSIVRG
;
A
#
# COMPACT_ATOMS: atom_id res chain seq x y z
N MET A 1 -23.27 8.50 9.55
CA MET A 1 -22.64 9.84 9.42
C MET A 1 -23.45 10.68 8.45
N LYS A 2 -23.67 11.97 8.75
CA LYS A 2 -24.35 12.88 7.82
C LYS A 2 -23.34 13.32 6.74
N LYS A 3 -23.84 13.75 5.57
CA LYS A 3 -23.01 14.23 4.45
C LYS A 3 -22.02 15.33 4.85
N GLU A 4 -22.47 16.23 5.73
CA GLU A 4 -21.66 17.34 6.23
C GLU A 4 -20.49 16.86 7.09
N ASP A 5 -20.67 15.79 7.88
CA ASP A 5 -19.62 15.23 8.72
C ASP A 5 -18.51 14.61 7.84
N ILE A 6 -18.90 13.88 6.78
CA ILE A 6 -17.96 13.29 5.81
C ILE A 6 -17.13 14.39 5.14
N LYS A 7 -17.77 15.49 4.71
CA LYS A 7 -17.08 16.60 4.06
C LYS A 7 -16.03 17.23 4.98
N LYS A 8 -16.37 17.43 6.26
CA LYS A 8 -15.45 17.95 7.27
C LYS A 8 -14.25 17.02 7.50
N GLU A 9 -14.48 15.71 7.61
CA GLU A 9 -13.39 14.74 7.79
C GLU A 9 -12.47 14.64 6.55
N ILE A 10 -13.02 14.75 5.34
CA ILE A 10 -12.21 14.81 4.11
C ILE A 10 -11.30 16.03 4.12
N ILE A 11 -11.85 17.22 4.39
CA ILE A 11 -11.08 18.47 4.46
C ILE A 11 -9.95 18.35 5.48
N LYS A 12 -10.29 17.91 6.70
CA LYS A 12 -9.33 17.68 7.78
C LYS A 12 -8.23 16.69 7.39
N THR A 13 -8.59 15.61 6.69
CA THR A 13 -7.60 14.62 6.21
C THR A 13 -6.60 15.26 5.24
N VAL A 14 -7.09 16.04 4.27
CA VAL A 14 -6.22 16.74 3.31
C VAL A 14 -5.28 17.72 4.01
N GLU A 15 -5.78 18.48 4.98
CA GLU A 15 -4.97 19.39 5.80
C GLU A 15 -3.89 18.66 6.59
N VAL A 16 -4.25 17.54 7.22
CA VAL A 16 -3.32 16.69 8.00
C VAL A 16 -2.24 16.10 7.12
N VAL A 17 -2.57 15.63 5.90
CA VAL A 17 -1.58 15.10 4.95
C VAL A 17 -0.61 16.21 4.54
N ARG A 18 -1.11 17.36 4.11
CA ARG A 18 -0.26 18.49 3.70
C ARG A 18 0.63 18.99 4.82
N LYS A 19 0.13 19.03 6.06
CA LYS A 19 0.89 19.49 7.24
C LYS A 19 2.03 18.54 7.62
N ASN A 20 1.79 17.23 7.53
CA ASN A 20 2.73 16.23 8.04
C ASN A 20 3.58 15.56 6.96
N THR A 21 3.26 15.80 5.68
CA THR A 21 3.91 15.19 4.50
C THR A 21 4.22 13.71 4.71
N PRO A 22 3.21 12.88 5.02
CA PRO A 22 3.46 11.49 5.34
C PRO A 22 4.00 10.74 4.13
N MET A 23 4.96 9.85 4.39
CA MET A 23 5.44 8.89 3.41
C MET A 23 4.49 7.69 3.35
N ALA A 24 4.11 7.29 2.13
CA ALA A 24 3.31 6.09 1.86
C ALA A 24 4.02 5.21 0.82
N PRO A 25 5.02 4.41 1.23
CA PRO A 25 5.73 3.53 0.31
C PRO A 25 4.74 2.61 -0.42
N SER A 26 5.06 2.29 -1.67
CA SER A 26 4.20 1.49 -2.52
C SER A 26 4.97 0.38 -3.19
N ILE A 27 4.40 -0.82 -3.14
CA ILE A 27 4.68 -1.88 -4.11
C ILE A 27 3.52 -1.83 -5.08
N THR A 28 3.76 -1.34 -6.30
CA THR A 28 2.69 -1.18 -7.30
C THR A 28 3.07 -1.80 -8.62
N ASN A 29 2.08 -1.98 -9.48
CA ASN A 29 2.30 -2.41 -10.84
C ASN A 29 3.06 -1.35 -11.64
N THR A 30 3.87 -1.82 -12.59
CA THR A 30 4.69 -1.04 -13.51
C THR A 30 3.90 -0.11 -14.43
N VAL A 31 2.63 -0.41 -14.70
CA VAL A 31 1.78 0.43 -15.57
C VAL A 31 1.41 1.74 -14.88
N THR A 32 1.17 1.71 -13.57
CA THR A 32 0.67 2.89 -12.82
C THR A 32 1.72 3.54 -11.92
N ILE A 33 2.96 3.06 -11.89
CA ILE A 33 3.96 3.51 -10.91
C ILE A 33 4.16 5.04 -10.85
N ASN A 34 4.28 5.70 -12.00
CA ASN A 34 4.42 7.15 -12.08
C ASN A 34 3.15 7.88 -11.62
N LEU A 35 1.97 7.35 -11.98
CA LEU A 35 0.69 7.92 -11.56
C LEU A 35 0.51 7.82 -10.04
N VAL A 36 0.84 6.67 -9.45
CA VAL A 36 0.79 6.47 -8.00
C VAL A 36 1.74 7.43 -7.29
N ALA A 37 2.99 7.56 -7.77
CA ALA A 37 3.96 8.49 -7.17
C ALA A 37 3.45 9.94 -7.20
N ASN A 38 3.02 10.38 -8.38
CA ASN A 38 2.56 11.76 -8.58
C ASN A 38 1.26 12.04 -7.84
N ALA A 39 0.36 11.06 -7.70
CA ALA A 39 -0.84 11.23 -6.89
C ALA A 39 -0.50 11.44 -5.41
N GLN A 40 0.45 10.67 -4.87
CA GLN A 40 0.93 10.83 -3.49
C GLN A 40 1.58 12.19 -3.25
N LEU A 41 2.39 12.66 -4.21
CA LEU A 41 2.99 13.99 -4.15
C LEU A 41 1.95 15.11 -4.26
N ALA A 42 0.99 14.98 -5.18
CA ALA A 42 -0.04 16.00 -5.43
C ALA A 42 -0.95 16.24 -4.22
N VAL A 43 -1.21 15.21 -3.40
CA VAL A 43 -1.98 15.36 -2.15
C VAL A 43 -1.14 15.92 -0.99
N GLY A 44 0.16 16.16 -1.19
CA GLY A 44 1.08 16.73 -0.21
C GLY A 44 1.81 15.69 0.64
N GLY A 45 1.84 14.43 0.24
CA GLY A 45 2.64 13.36 0.87
C GLY A 45 4.02 13.20 0.24
N SER A 46 4.68 12.09 0.56
CA SER A 46 5.92 11.64 -0.09
C SER A 46 5.76 10.24 -0.67
N ALA A 47 6.39 10.01 -1.83
CA ALA A 47 6.32 8.76 -2.57
C ALA A 47 7.64 7.99 -2.45
N ALA A 48 7.54 6.66 -2.29
CA ALA A 48 8.66 5.74 -2.36
C ALA A 48 8.17 4.44 -3.02
N MET A 49 8.85 3.99 -4.08
CA MET A 49 8.46 2.78 -4.81
C MET A 49 9.43 1.66 -4.47
N VAL A 50 8.89 0.55 -3.99
CA VAL A 50 9.69 -0.51 -3.38
C VAL A 50 9.58 -1.79 -4.20
N TYR A 51 10.72 -2.45 -4.36
CA TYR A 51 10.82 -3.70 -5.10
C TYR A 51 11.46 -4.80 -4.27
N LEU A 52 12.58 -4.46 -3.64
CA LEU A 52 13.43 -5.43 -2.98
C LEU A 52 12.87 -5.84 -1.61
N PRO A 53 13.06 -7.11 -1.21
CA PRO A 53 12.54 -7.63 0.05
C PRO A 53 13.02 -6.88 1.31
N ASP A 54 14.29 -6.55 1.39
CA ASP A 54 14.93 -5.85 2.51
C ASP A 54 14.50 -4.37 2.59
N GLU A 55 14.47 -3.68 1.44
CA GLU A 55 13.90 -2.34 1.34
C GLU A 55 12.41 -2.33 1.74
N GLY A 56 11.66 -3.36 1.32
CA GLY A 56 10.26 -3.58 1.67
C GLY A 56 10.04 -3.64 3.18
N GLU A 57 10.79 -4.48 3.88
CA GLU A 57 10.69 -4.58 5.34
C GLU A 57 11.10 -3.29 6.04
N LEU A 58 12.17 -2.65 5.58
CA LEU A 58 12.63 -1.38 6.14
C LEU A 58 11.55 -0.30 6.00
N MET A 59 10.96 -0.19 4.82
CA MET A 59 9.87 0.76 4.53
C MET A 59 8.61 0.44 5.33
N ALA A 60 8.25 -0.83 5.46
CA ALA A 60 7.13 -1.26 6.28
C ALA A 60 7.29 -0.87 7.76
N LYS A 61 8.51 -0.96 8.32
CA LYS A 61 8.80 -0.50 9.69
C LYS A 61 8.75 1.02 9.81
N ALA A 62 9.34 1.73 8.85
CA ALA A 62 9.50 3.18 8.91
C ALA A 62 8.20 3.96 8.63
N ALA A 63 7.40 3.52 7.66
CA ALA A 63 6.22 4.25 7.23
C ALA A 63 5.04 4.12 8.20
N LYS A 64 4.09 5.06 8.12
CA LYS A 64 2.81 4.96 8.84
C LYS A 64 1.76 4.15 8.08
N ALA A 65 1.87 4.14 6.75
CA ALA A 65 1.03 3.33 5.90
C ALA A 65 1.77 2.86 4.64
N MET A 66 1.28 1.77 4.05
CA MET A 66 1.84 1.21 2.81
C MET A 66 0.73 0.83 1.81
N TYR A 67 0.99 1.01 0.52
CA TYR A 67 0.08 0.61 -0.56
C TYR A 67 0.68 -0.58 -1.32
N ILE A 68 -0.13 -1.62 -1.54
CA ILE A 68 0.29 -2.83 -2.25
C ILE A 68 -0.69 -3.13 -3.37
N ASN A 69 -0.20 -3.13 -4.61
CA ASN A 69 -0.96 -3.48 -5.81
C ASN A 69 -0.27 -4.62 -6.56
N VAL A 70 -1.04 -5.67 -6.85
CA VAL A 70 -0.52 -6.93 -7.44
C VAL A 70 -0.82 -7.07 -8.94
N GLY A 71 -1.00 -5.95 -9.65
CA GLY A 71 -1.37 -5.92 -11.07
C GLY A 71 -0.32 -6.51 -12.01
N THR A 72 0.96 -6.09 -11.91
CA THR A 72 2.08 -6.65 -12.67
C THR A 72 3.13 -7.24 -11.73
N LEU A 73 2.85 -8.43 -11.20
CA LEU A 73 3.77 -9.10 -10.29
C LEU A 73 5.02 -9.59 -11.04
N LEU A 74 6.18 -9.32 -10.44
CA LEU A 74 7.48 -9.86 -10.82
C LEU A 74 7.87 -11.00 -9.87
N PRO A 75 8.71 -11.95 -10.30
CA PRO A 75 9.14 -13.08 -9.46
C PRO A 75 9.74 -12.65 -8.11
N ILE A 76 10.44 -11.52 -8.03
CA ILE A 76 11.01 -11.00 -6.77
C ILE A 76 9.94 -10.79 -5.67
N TYR A 77 8.69 -10.51 -6.06
CA TYR A 77 7.62 -10.29 -5.11
C TYR A 77 7.14 -11.56 -4.40
N GLU A 78 7.54 -12.74 -4.87
CA GLU A 78 7.35 -13.98 -4.12
C GLU A 78 8.11 -13.95 -2.78
N GLU A 79 9.23 -13.23 -2.71
CA GLU A 79 9.97 -12.99 -1.47
C GLU A 79 9.54 -11.68 -0.79
N THR A 80 9.40 -10.58 -1.55
CA THR A 80 9.13 -9.25 -0.98
C THR A 80 7.80 -9.18 -0.24
N LEU A 81 6.70 -9.65 -0.86
CA LEU A 81 5.36 -9.41 -0.33
C LEU A 81 5.07 -10.14 0.99
N PRO A 82 5.46 -11.42 1.18
CA PRO A 82 5.31 -12.08 2.47
C PRO A 82 6.08 -11.38 3.60
N ARG A 83 7.31 -10.96 3.33
CA ARG A 83 8.18 -10.25 4.28
C ARG A 83 7.59 -8.91 4.71
N VAL A 84 7.08 -8.15 3.73
CA VAL A 84 6.39 -6.87 3.95
C VAL A 84 5.09 -7.06 4.73
N ALA A 85 4.22 -7.97 4.30
CA ALA A 85 2.93 -8.21 4.95
C ALA A 85 3.09 -8.64 6.41
N LYS A 86 4.03 -9.56 6.68
CA LYS A 86 4.38 -9.98 8.04
C LYS A 86 4.87 -8.81 8.89
N THR A 87 5.71 -7.95 8.33
CA THR A 87 6.24 -6.77 9.02
C THR A 87 5.15 -5.76 9.32
N LEU A 88 4.31 -5.43 8.34
CA LEU A 88 3.17 -4.52 8.52
C LEU A 88 2.23 -5.02 9.61
N HIS A 89 1.95 -6.33 9.64
CA HIS A 89 1.12 -6.95 10.66
C HIS A 89 1.76 -6.87 12.05
N LYS A 90 3.03 -7.30 12.19
CA LYS A 90 3.75 -7.29 13.47
C LYS A 90 3.86 -5.88 14.06
N GLU A 91 4.10 -4.88 13.22
CA GLU A 91 4.27 -3.49 13.62
C GLU A 91 2.94 -2.71 13.70
N ASN A 92 1.79 -3.38 13.53
CA ASN A 92 0.44 -2.79 13.53
C ASN A 92 0.29 -1.59 12.58
N LYS A 93 0.88 -1.69 11.38
CA LYS A 93 0.87 -0.63 10.37
C LYS A 93 -0.41 -0.68 9.56
N THR A 94 -0.89 0.49 9.17
CA THR A 94 -2.02 0.59 8.23
C THR A 94 -1.54 0.21 6.83
N TRP A 95 -2.28 -0.64 6.12
CA TRP A 95 -1.95 -0.91 4.73
C TRP A 95 -3.15 -1.26 3.89
N VAL A 96 -3.03 -0.90 2.62
CA VAL A 96 -4.04 -1.09 1.59
C VAL A 96 -3.54 -2.15 0.63
N VAL A 97 -4.36 -3.17 0.37
CA VAL A 97 -4.14 -4.09 -0.74
C VAL A 97 -5.13 -3.81 -1.87
N ASP A 98 -4.61 -3.75 -3.08
CA ASP A 98 -5.33 -3.64 -4.34
C ASP A 98 -5.16 -4.94 -5.13
N PRO A 99 -6.11 -5.88 -5.03
CA PRO A 99 -6.00 -7.24 -5.56
C PRO A 99 -6.35 -7.29 -7.06
N VAL A 100 -5.75 -6.41 -7.86
CA VAL A 100 -5.96 -6.33 -9.32
C VAL A 100 -5.85 -7.70 -9.96
N ALA A 101 -6.87 -8.09 -10.73
CA ALA A 101 -6.95 -9.37 -11.43
C ALA A 101 -6.82 -10.60 -10.50
N VAL A 102 -7.30 -10.49 -9.25
CA VAL A 102 -7.52 -11.66 -8.37
C VAL A 102 -8.35 -12.72 -9.11
N GLY A 103 -7.97 -13.98 -8.93
CA GLY A 103 -8.53 -15.11 -9.66
C GLY A 103 -7.72 -15.50 -10.91
N ILE A 104 -6.83 -14.63 -11.40
CA ILE A 104 -5.98 -14.90 -12.56
C ILE A 104 -4.51 -15.06 -12.12
N GLY A 105 -3.88 -16.18 -12.51
CA GLY A 105 -2.45 -16.45 -12.30
C GLY A 105 -2.12 -17.07 -10.93
N GLY A 106 -1.25 -18.10 -10.95
CA GLY A 106 -0.91 -18.89 -9.76
C GLY A 106 -0.21 -18.09 -8.66
N LEU A 107 0.88 -17.38 -8.99
CA LEU A 107 1.65 -16.59 -8.03
C LEU A 107 0.81 -15.50 -7.36
N ARG A 108 -0.01 -14.78 -8.14
CA ARG A 108 -0.88 -13.72 -7.63
C ARG A 108 -1.86 -14.27 -6.59
N ASN A 109 -2.57 -15.34 -6.94
CA ASN A 109 -3.53 -15.94 -6.05
C ASN A 109 -2.85 -16.44 -4.78
N LYS A 110 -1.72 -17.14 -4.90
CA LYS A 110 -0.93 -17.60 -3.75
C LYS A 110 -0.63 -16.45 -2.78
N LEU A 111 -0.03 -15.36 -3.27
CA LEU A 111 0.34 -14.21 -2.44
C LEU A 111 -0.88 -13.52 -1.79
N LEU A 112 -1.98 -13.39 -2.52
CA LEU A 112 -3.22 -12.83 -1.96
C LEU A 112 -3.85 -13.75 -0.90
N TYR A 113 -3.72 -15.07 -1.05
CA TYR A 113 -4.14 -16.03 -0.02
C TYR A 113 -3.24 -15.94 1.22
N ASP A 114 -1.92 -15.77 1.04
CA ASP A 114 -0.96 -15.63 2.14
C ASP A 114 -1.26 -14.37 2.98
N PHE A 115 -1.77 -13.30 2.37
CA PHE A 115 -2.24 -12.10 3.10
C PHE A 115 -3.44 -12.36 4.03
N LYS A 116 -4.11 -13.52 3.98
CA LYS A 116 -5.15 -13.84 4.97
C LYS A 116 -4.58 -14.04 6.37
N GLU A 117 -3.33 -14.51 6.47
CA GLU A 117 -2.60 -14.60 7.73
C GLU A 117 -2.29 -13.20 8.29
N TYR A 118 -1.92 -12.28 7.39
CA TYR A 118 -1.57 -10.89 7.71
C TYR A 118 -2.67 -9.95 7.22
N LYS A 119 -3.76 -9.79 7.99
CA LYS A 119 -4.94 -9.05 7.49
C LYS A 119 -4.60 -7.61 7.07
N PRO A 120 -4.93 -7.19 5.83
CA PRO A 120 -4.81 -5.81 5.41
C PRO A 120 -5.83 -4.93 6.13
N SER A 121 -5.48 -3.66 6.35
CA SER A 121 -6.39 -2.70 6.98
C SER A 121 -7.53 -2.33 6.03
N ILE A 122 -7.23 -2.26 4.73
CA ILE A 122 -8.17 -1.90 3.67
C ILE A 122 -7.93 -2.81 2.47
N VAL A 123 -9.00 -3.33 1.89
CA VAL A 123 -9.00 -3.98 0.58
C VAL A 123 -9.73 -3.05 -0.38
N ARG A 124 -9.09 -2.65 -1.48
CA ARG A 124 -9.69 -1.81 -2.53
C ARG A 124 -9.62 -2.57 -3.86
N GLY A 125 -10.76 -2.91 -4.45
CA GLY A 125 -10.87 -3.62 -5.72
C GLY A 125 -12.12 -3.24 -6.48
#